data_AF-A0A3B1JFD3-F1
#
_entry.id   AF-A0A3B1JFD3-F1
#
_cell.length_a   1.000
_cell.length_b   1.000
_cell.length_c   1.000
_cell.angle_alpha   90.00
_cell.angle_beta   90.00
_cell.angle_gamma   90.00
#
_symmetry.space_group_name_H-M   'P 1'
#
loop_
_entity.id
_entity.type
_entity.pdbx_description
1 polymer ?
#
loop_
_entity_poly.entity_id
_entity_poly.type
_entity_poly.pdbx_seq_one_letter_code
_entity_poly.pdbx_strand_id
1 'polypeptide(L)'
;LSSCTLSSCTLSSCTLSSCTLSSCTLSSCTLRSCTLSSCTLSSCTLRSCTLSSCTLSSCTLSSCTLSSCTLSSCTLSSCTLSSCTLSSCTLSSCTLSSCTLSSCTLSSCTLSSCTLSSCTLSSCTLSSCTLSSCTLSFCTLSCSLCRGCCWSCSFLWVDSAQSVPHIHCS
;
A
#
# COMPACT_ATOMS: atom_id res chain seq x y z
N LEU A 1 2.52 -7.12 -20.51
CA LEU A 1 3.99 -7.23 -20.34
C LEU A 1 4.24 -8.32 -19.30
N SER A 2 4.96 -9.36 -19.68
CA SER A 2 5.34 -10.45 -18.79
C SER A 2 6.86 -10.46 -18.60
N SER A 3 7.31 -10.71 -17.38
CA SER A 3 8.72 -10.92 -17.01
C SER A 3 9.68 -9.78 -17.38
N CYS A 4 9.21 -8.53 -17.39
CA CYS A 4 10.08 -7.39 -17.70
C CYS A 4 10.90 -6.98 -16.48
N THR A 5 12.17 -6.62 -16.71
CA THR A 5 13.04 -6.04 -15.68
C THR A 5 13.35 -4.59 -16.03
N LEU A 6 13.00 -3.68 -15.12
CA LEU A 6 13.32 -2.26 -15.20
C LEU A 6 14.19 -1.92 -14.00
N SER A 7 15.35 -1.33 -14.25
CA SER A 7 16.30 -0.96 -13.21
C SER A 7 16.71 0.50 -13.36
N SER A 8 16.62 1.27 -12.28
CA SER A 8 17.07 2.66 -12.21
C SER A 8 16.39 3.58 -13.23
N CYS A 9 15.18 3.23 -13.68
CA CYS A 9 14.43 4.02 -14.63
C CYS A 9 13.70 5.17 -13.95
N THR A 10 13.59 6.31 -14.62
CA THR A 10 12.72 7.41 -14.19
C THR A 10 11.56 7.55 -15.16
N LEU A 11 10.34 7.46 -14.65
CA LEU A 11 9.09 7.65 -15.38
C LEU A 11 8.40 8.87 -14.78
N SER A 12 8.15 9.88 -15.60
CA SER A 12 7.51 11.13 -15.16
C SER A 12 6.27 11.40 -15.99
N SER A 13 5.15 11.66 -15.33
CA SER A 13 3.87 12.03 -15.95
C SER A 13 3.34 11.00 -16.95
N CYS A 14 3.75 9.73 -16.79
CA CYS A 14 3.27 8.65 -17.65
C CYS A 14 1.85 8.21 -17.27
N THR A 15 1.03 7.89 -18.27
CA THR A 15 -0.29 7.30 -18.08
C THR A 15 -0.29 5.86 -18.57
N LEU A 16 -0.65 4.93 -17.69
CA LEU A 16 -0.83 3.52 -17.97
C LEU A 16 -2.30 3.19 -17.70
N SER A 17 -3.03 2.78 -18.73
CA SER A 17 -4.44 2.41 -18.62
C SER A 17 -4.61 0.95 -19.03
N SER A 18 -5.35 0.18 -18.24
CA SER A 18 -5.72 -1.21 -18.55
C SER A 18 -4.53 -2.11 -18.87
N CYS A 19 -3.36 -1.81 -18.30
CA CYS A 19 -2.14 -2.57 -18.55
C CYS A 19 -2.08 -3.81 -17.66
N THR A 20 -1.62 -4.92 -18.21
CA THR A 20 -1.29 -6.13 -17.43
C THR A 20 0.22 -6.31 -17.34
N LEU A 21 0.73 -6.35 -16.12
CA LEU A 21 2.12 -6.62 -15.76
C LEU A 21 2.15 -7.91 -14.95
N SER A 22 2.83 -8.93 -15.47
CA SER A 22 2.98 -10.20 -14.77
C SER A 22 4.46 -10.53 -14.56
N SER A 23 4.83 -10.88 -13.33
CA SER A 23 6.19 -11.30 -12.97
C SER A 23 7.27 -10.26 -13.31
N CYS A 24 6.91 -8.98 -13.39
CA CYS A 24 7.86 -7.92 -13.69
C CYS A 24 8.66 -7.54 -12.44
N THR A 25 9.92 -7.15 -12.63
CA THR A 25 10.78 -6.64 -11.58
C THR A 25 11.13 -5.18 -11.84
N LEU A 26 10.83 -4.30 -10.89
CA LEU A 26 11.25 -2.91 -10.88
C LEU A 26 12.23 -2.73 -9.73
N SER A 27 13.44 -2.27 -10.02
CA SER A 27 14.49 -2.05 -9.02
C SER A 27 15.01 -0.62 -9.09
N SER A 28 14.97 0.11 -7.99
CA SER A 28 15.46 1.49 -7.90
C SER A 28 14.81 2.46 -8.90
N CYS A 29 13.62 2.14 -9.40
CA CYS A 29 12.88 3.00 -10.32
C CYS A 29 12.20 4.16 -9.59
N THR A 30 12.14 5.32 -10.24
CA THR A 30 11.40 6.49 -9.78
C THR A 30 10.19 6.72 -10.69
N LEU A 31 8.99 6.77 -10.10
CA LEU A 31 7.75 7.17 -10.76
C LEU A 31 7.30 8.50 -10.15
N ARG A 32 7.11 9.51 -10.99
CA ARG A 32 6.67 10.84 -10.56
C ARG A 32 5.44 11.27 -11.33
N SER A 33 4.38 11.61 -10.62
CA SER A 33 3.13 12.09 -11.21
C SER A 33 2.54 11.13 -12.25
N CYS A 34 2.82 9.83 -12.13
CA CYS A 34 2.28 8.82 -13.04
C CYS A 34 0.84 8.48 -12.66
N THR A 35 0.03 8.17 -13.67
CA THR A 35 -1.34 7.68 -13.49
C THR A 35 -1.44 6.24 -13.95
N LEU A 36 -1.88 5.35 -13.08
CA LEU A 36 -2.21 3.97 -13.38
C LEU A 36 -3.71 3.80 -13.19
N SER A 37 -4.43 3.45 -14.26
CA SER A 37 -5.87 3.22 -14.21
C SER A 37 -6.19 1.81 -14.66
N SER A 38 -6.98 1.08 -13.89
CA SER A 38 -7.44 -0.28 -14.21
C SER A 38 -6.32 -1.26 -14.56
N CYS A 39 -5.12 -1.06 -14.01
CA CYS A 39 -3.98 -1.91 -14.29
C CYS A 39 -3.98 -3.15 -13.39
N THR A 40 -3.51 -4.27 -13.92
CA THR A 40 -3.34 -5.52 -13.19
C THR A 40 -1.85 -5.83 -13.06
N LEU A 41 -1.35 -5.93 -11.83
CA LEU A 41 -0.02 -6.36 -11.50
C LEU A 41 -0.11 -7.71 -10.78
N SER A 42 0.49 -8.75 -11.35
CA SER A 42 0.51 -10.08 -10.75
C SER A 42 1.94 -10.54 -10.53
N SER A 43 2.26 -10.97 -9.32
CA SER A 43 3.58 -11.51 -8.95
C SER A 43 4.75 -10.56 -9.28
N CYS A 44 4.50 -9.25 -9.30
CA CYS A 44 5.53 -8.26 -9.59
C CYS A 44 6.38 -8.00 -8.33
N THR A 45 7.67 -7.73 -8.54
CA THR A 45 8.59 -7.32 -7.48
C THR A 45 9.00 -5.87 -7.68
N LEU A 46 8.78 -5.03 -6.68
CA LEU A 46 9.28 -3.66 -6.62
C LEU A 46 10.28 -3.58 -5.47
N ARG A 47 11.50 -3.14 -5.76
CA ARG A 47 12.57 -3.01 -4.78
C ARG A 47 13.17 -1.62 -4.84
N SER A 48 13.20 -0.94 -3.70
CA SER A 48 13.79 0.38 -3.55
C SER A 48 13.22 1.41 -4.54
N CYS A 49 11.95 1.25 -4.93
CA CYS A 49 11.28 2.17 -5.85
C CYS A 49 10.72 3.37 -5.12
N THR A 50 10.75 4.53 -5.78
CA THR A 50 10.15 5.77 -5.29
C THR A 50 8.96 6.13 -6.16
N LEU A 51 7.78 6.26 -5.56
CA LEU A 51 6.57 6.76 -6.21
C LEU A 51 6.21 8.08 -5.56
N SER A 52 6.14 9.15 -6.35
CA SER A 52 5.82 10.49 -5.86
C SER A 52 4.63 11.04 -6.63
N SER A 53 3.62 11.53 -5.92
CA SER A 53 2.42 12.14 -6.49
C SER A 53 1.71 11.28 -7.55
N CYS A 54 1.84 9.96 -7.46
CA CYS A 54 1.23 9.04 -8.42
C CYS A 54 -0.24 8.75 -8.05
N THR A 55 -1.06 8.53 -9.07
CA THR A 55 -2.47 8.16 -8.92
C THR A 55 -2.67 6.73 -9.41
N LEU A 56 -3.20 5.87 -8.55
CA LEU A 56 -3.63 4.52 -8.90
C LEU A 56 -5.14 4.43 -8.72
N SER A 57 -5.86 4.14 -9.78
CA SER A 57 -7.32 4.01 -9.77
C SER A 57 -7.71 2.63 -10.25
N SER A 58 -8.56 1.94 -9.50
CA SER A 58 -9.13 0.63 -9.88
C SER A 58 -8.07 -0.43 -10.24
N CYS A 59 -6.86 -0.32 -9.69
CA CYS A 59 -5.79 -1.25 -9.98
C CYS A 59 -5.90 -2.51 -9.12
N THR A 60 -5.48 -3.64 -9.68
CA THR A 60 -5.41 -4.92 -8.97
C THR A 60 -3.96 -5.35 -8.84
N LEU A 61 -3.51 -5.59 -7.61
CA LEU A 61 -2.19 -6.13 -7.30
C LEU A 61 -2.40 -7.49 -6.62
N SER A 62 -1.86 -8.55 -7.22
CA SER A 62 -1.94 -9.91 -6.67
C SER A 62 -0.55 -10.48 -6.47
N SER A 63 -0.27 -10.98 -5.27
CA SER A 63 0.98 -11.66 -4.95
C SER A 63 2.24 -10.81 -5.24
N CYS A 64 2.10 -9.49 -5.19
CA CYS A 64 3.22 -8.58 -5.45
C CYS A 64 4.08 -8.43 -4.20
N THR A 65 5.38 -8.24 -4.41
CA THR A 65 6.34 -7.94 -3.34
C THR A 65 6.87 -6.52 -3.50
N LEU A 66 6.74 -5.70 -2.47
CA LEU A 66 7.30 -4.36 -2.38
C LEU A 66 8.29 -4.35 -1.23
N SER A 67 9.55 -4.02 -1.50
CA SER A 67 10.62 -3.99 -0.51
C SER A 67 11.34 -2.65 -0.54
N SER A 68 11.43 -2.00 0.62
CA SER A 68 12.12 -0.71 0.78
C SER A 68 11.61 0.38 -0.17
N CYS A 69 10.34 0.33 -0.56
CA CYS A 69 9.75 1.33 -1.46
C CYS A 69 9.29 2.56 -0.68
N THR A 70 9.37 3.72 -1.32
CA THR A 70 8.83 4.98 -0.79
C THR A 70 7.67 5.45 -1.66
N LEU A 71 6.53 5.70 -1.06
CA LEU A 71 5.37 6.32 -1.69
C LEU A 71 5.10 7.65 -0.98
N SER A 72 5.13 8.74 -1.72
CA SER A 72 4.89 10.08 -1.18
C SER A 72 3.77 10.78 -1.95
N SER A 73 2.79 11.29 -1.22
CA SER A 73 1.64 12.03 -1.79
C SER A 73 0.89 11.26 -2.89
N CYS A 74 0.90 9.94 -2.83
CA CYS A 74 0.18 9.09 -3.77
C CYS A 74 -1.31 8.96 -3.41
N THR A 75 -2.14 8.84 -4.44
CA THR A 75 -3.58 8.57 -4.30
C THR A 75 -3.88 7.18 -4.84
N LEU A 76 -4.47 6.33 -4.01
CA LEU A 76 -4.98 5.02 -4.39
C LEU A 76 -6.50 5.03 -4.20
N SER A 77 -7.24 4.78 -5.27
CA SER A 77 -8.70 4.76 -5.27
C SER A 77 -9.20 3.43 -5.80
N SER A 78 -10.10 2.77 -5.07
CA SER A 78 -10.76 1.53 -5.47
C SER A 78 -9.78 0.42 -5.88
N CYS A 79 -8.59 0.39 -5.28
CA CYS A 79 -7.56 -0.60 -5.60
C CYS A 79 -7.74 -1.87 -4.78
N THR A 80 -7.41 -3.01 -5.36
CA THR A 80 -7.42 -4.30 -4.68
C THR A 80 -6.00 -4.84 -4.58
N LEU A 81 -5.54 -5.14 -3.36
CA LEU A 81 -4.28 -5.80 -3.09
C LEU A 81 -4.59 -7.14 -2.43
N SER A 82 -4.21 -8.24 -3.07
CA SER A 82 -4.39 -9.59 -2.54
C SER A 82 -3.05 -10.28 -2.38
N SER A 83 -2.83 -10.88 -1.21
CA SER A 83 -1.64 -11.69 -0.91
C SER A 83 -0.31 -10.97 -1.18
N CYS A 84 -0.30 -9.64 -1.05
CA CYS A 84 0.89 -8.84 -1.29
C CYS A 84 1.77 -8.78 -0.04
N THR A 85 3.07 -8.67 -0.26
CA THR A 85 4.06 -8.47 0.80
C THR A 85 4.67 -7.08 0.68
N LEU A 86 4.59 -6.28 1.73
CA LEU A 86 5.24 -4.98 1.85
C LEU A 86 6.22 -5.06 3.01
N SER A 87 7.51 -4.86 2.73
CA SER A 87 8.56 -4.90 3.74
C SER A 87 9.40 -3.62 3.73
N SER A 88 9.55 -3.01 4.90
CA SER A 88 10.33 -1.77 5.07
C SER A 88 9.90 -0.63 4.14
N CYS A 89 8.61 -0.57 3.78
CA CYS A 89 8.08 0.47 2.90
C CYS A 89 7.68 1.71 3.72
N THR A 90 7.85 2.88 3.12
CA THR A 90 7.40 4.16 3.69
C THR A 90 6.29 4.74 2.82
N LEU A 91 5.16 5.06 3.43
CA LEU A 91 4.06 5.80 2.82
C LEU A 91 3.89 7.12 3.58
N SER A 92 4.05 8.24 2.89
CA SER A 92 3.92 9.56 3.47
C SER A 92 2.87 10.39 2.74
N SER A 93 1.93 10.96 3.50
CA SER A 93 0.86 11.82 2.96
C SER A 93 0.05 11.16 1.84
N CYS A 94 -0.11 9.84 1.89
CA CYS A 94 -0.88 9.09 0.90
C CYS A 94 -2.37 9.08 1.24
N THR A 95 -3.20 9.05 0.21
CA THR A 95 -4.65 8.87 0.34
C THR A 95 -5.05 7.53 -0.24
N LEU A 96 -5.69 6.69 0.57
CA LEU A 96 -6.28 5.43 0.16
C LEU A 96 -7.79 5.54 0.35
N SER A 97 -8.55 5.39 -0.73
CA SER A 97 -10.01 5.45 -0.71
C SER A 97 -10.60 4.19 -1.30
N SER A 98 -11.55 3.57 -0.60
CA SER A 98 -12.28 2.37 -1.05
C SER A 98 -11.35 1.22 -1.47
N CYS A 99 -10.19 1.10 -0.84
CA CYS A 99 -9.21 0.07 -1.17
C CYS A 99 -9.42 -1.19 -0.35
N THR A 100 -9.19 -2.35 -0.97
CA THR A 100 -9.26 -3.65 -0.30
C THR A 100 -7.88 -4.26 -0.23
N LEU A 101 -7.42 -4.60 0.97
CA LEU A 101 -6.22 -5.37 1.22
C LEU A 101 -6.64 -6.70 1.84
N SER A 102 -6.42 -7.81 1.14
CA SER A 102 -6.73 -9.15 1.63
C SER A 102 -5.48 -10.00 1.75
N SER A 103 -5.32 -10.69 2.88
CA SER A 103 -4.21 -11.61 3.14
C SER A 103 -2.82 -10.99 2.90
N CYS A 104 -2.69 -9.67 3.08
CA CYS A 104 -1.43 -8.98 2.86
C CYS A 104 -0.55 -9.02 4.11
N THR A 105 0.76 -9.03 3.91
CA THR A 105 1.75 -8.92 4.98
C THR A 105 2.46 -7.59 4.90
N LEU A 106 2.41 -6.81 5.97
CA LEU A 106 3.14 -5.56 6.12
C LEU A 106 4.13 -5.71 7.28
N SER A 107 5.43 -5.59 6.99
CA SER A 107 6.48 -5.74 7.98
C SER A 107 7.41 -4.54 7.99
N SER A 108 7.63 -3.95 9.17
CA SER A 108 8.49 -2.77 9.37
C SER A 108 8.12 -1.58 8.47
N CYS A 109 6.83 -1.44 8.12
CA CYS A 109 6.37 -0.35 7.27
C CYS A 109 6.05 0.89 8.11
N THR A 110 6.29 2.07 7.54
CA THR A 110 5.93 3.35 8.15
C THR A 110 4.86 4.02 7.30
N LEU A 111 3.73 4.36 7.91
CA LEU A 111 2.69 5.19 7.34
C LEU A 111 2.64 6.48 8.16
N SER A 112 2.87 7.63 7.51
CA SER A 112 2.87 8.93 8.17
C SER A 112 1.94 9.89 7.46
N SER A 113 1.03 10.52 8.19
CA SER A 113 0.08 11.51 7.66
C SER A 113 -0.81 10.97 6.52
N CYS A 114 -1.09 9.67 6.52
CA CYS A 114 -1.92 9.04 5.49
C CYS A 114 -3.40 9.10 5.86
N THR A 115 -4.26 9.19 4.85
CA THR A 115 -5.71 9.09 5.01
C THR A 115 -6.20 7.79 4.39
N LEU A 116 -6.87 6.97 5.18
CA LEU A 116 -7.54 5.75 4.73
C LEU A 116 -9.04 5.95 4.94
N SER A 117 -9.81 5.96 3.86
CA SER A 117 -11.27 6.05 3.92
C SER A 117 -11.91 4.86 3.27
N SER A 118 -12.91 4.28 3.92
CA SER A 118 -13.71 3.17 3.39
C SER A 118 -12.86 1.97 2.95
N CYS A 119 -11.71 1.75 3.61
CA CYS A 119 -10.78 0.70 3.26
C CYS A 119 -11.05 -0.57 4.08
N THR A 120 -10.89 -1.72 3.45
CA THR A 120 -11.04 -3.02 4.09
C THR A 120 -9.69 -3.72 4.16
N LEU A 121 -9.23 -4.03 5.37
CA LEU A 121 -8.04 -4.84 5.61
C LEU A 121 -8.48 -6.17 6.23
N SER A 122 -8.53 -7.23 5.44
CA SER A 122 -8.97 -8.56 5.88
C SER A 122 -7.83 -9.57 5.87
N SER A 123 -7.73 -10.35 6.95
CA SER A 123 -6.71 -11.38 7.15
C SER A 123 -5.27 -10.88 6.97
N CYS A 124 -5.05 -9.58 7.17
CA CYS A 124 -3.74 -8.97 7.03
C CYS A 124 -2.89 -9.15 8.28
N THR A 125 -1.58 -9.30 8.08
CA THR A 125 -0.57 -9.35 9.15
C THR A 125 0.23 -8.06 9.14
N LEU A 126 0.29 -7.37 10.29
CA LEU A 126 1.12 -6.20 10.51
C LEU A 126 2.15 -6.51 11.61
N SER A 127 3.43 -6.39 11.29
CA SER A 127 4.52 -6.59 12.24
C SER A 127 5.49 -5.41 12.25
N SER A 128 5.73 -4.85 13.43
CA SER A 128 6.66 -3.72 13.63
C SER A 128 6.35 -2.50 12.76
N CYS A 129 5.08 -2.29 12.40
CA CYS A 129 4.66 -1.15 11.60
C CYS A 129 4.44 0.10 12.47
N THR A 130 4.73 1.27 11.93
CA THR A 130 4.43 2.55 12.58
C THR A 130 3.39 3.29 11.77
N LEU A 131 2.27 3.66 12.39
CA LEU A 131 1.27 4.52 11.81
C LEU A 131 1.19 5.79 12.65
N SER A 132 1.65 6.91 12.11
CA SER A 132 1.68 8.20 12.80
C SER A 132 0.89 9.26 12.04
N SER A 133 0.11 10.06 12.77
CA SER A 133 -0.75 11.12 12.23
C SER A 133 -1.68 10.66 11.11
N CYS A 134 -2.03 9.37 11.05
CA CYS A 134 -2.93 8.87 10.02
C CYS A 134 -4.39 9.00 10.46
N THR A 135 -5.29 9.17 9.48
CA THR A 135 -6.73 9.20 9.70
C THR A 135 -7.35 7.98 9.06
N LEU A 136 -8.10 7.21 9.84
CA LEU A 136 -8.86 6.05 9.37
C LEU A 136 -10.34 6.35 9.53
N SER A 137 -11.08 6.45 8.43
CA SER A 137 -12.51 6.70 8.42
C SER A 137 -13.28 5.57 7.74
N PHE A 138 -14.34 5.05 8.35
CA PHE A 138 -15.20 4.00 7.78
C PHE A 138 -14.43 2.74 7.33
N CYS A 139 -13.32 2.44 8.01
CA CYS A 139 -12.47 1.31 7.64
C CYS A 139 -12.87 0.05 8.39
N THR A 140 -12.73 -1.10 7.75
CA THR A 140 -12.88 -2.42 8.40
C THR A 140 -11.51 -3.05 8.59
N LEU A 141 -11.16 -3.34 9.83
CA LEU A 141 -9.89 -3.96 10.21
C LEU A 141 -10.16 -5.36 10.77
N SER A 142 -10.06 -6.38 9.92
CA SER A 142 -10.02 -7.78 10.34
C SER A 142 -8.59 -8.30 10.20
N CYS A 143 -7.67 -7.66 10.94
CA CYS A 143 -6.27 -8.07 10.94
C CYS A 143 -6.10 -9.34 11.77
N SER A 144 -5.41 -10.33 11.20
CA SER A 144 -5.18 -11.61 11.87
C SER A 144 -4.04 -11.53 12.89
N LEU A 145 -3.12 -10.57 12.74
CA LEU A 145 -1.99 -10.39 13.65
C LEU A 145 -1.42 -8.98 13.56
N CYS A 146 -1.46 -8.23 14.68
CA CYS A 146 -0.77 -6.95 14.84
C CYS A 146 0.25 -7.08 15.97
N ARG A 147 1.54 -7.20 15.67
CA ARG A 147 2.61 -7.31 16.67
C ARG A 147 3.61 -6.16 16.57
N GLY A 148 3.97 -5.58 17.71
CA GLY A 148 4.98 -4.51 17.79
C GLY A 148 4.65 -3.26 16.97
N CYS A 149 3.37 -3.05 16.63
CA CYS A 149 2.96 -1.91 15.82
C CYS A 149 2.68 -0.69 16.72
N CYS A 150 3.15 0.48 16.30
CA CYS A 150 2.89 1.75 16.98
C CYS A 150 1.79 2.51 16.23
N TRP A 151 0.75 2.94 16.95
CA TRP A 151 -0.44 3.58 16.37
C TRP A 151 -0.69 4.93 17.04
N SER A 152 -0.33 6.01 16.35
CA SER A 152 -0.69 7.38 16.71
C SER A 152 -1.60 7.92 15.62
N CYS A 153 -2.87 7.52 15.64
CA CYS A 153 -3.83 7.77 14.54
C CYS A 153 -5.18 8.25 15.07
N SER A 154 -5.91 8.97 14.23
CA SER A 154 -7.31 9.31 14.44
C SER A 154 -8.22 8.25 13.82
N PHE A 155 -9.14 7.71 14.59
CA PHE A 155 -10.09 6.69 14.15
C PHE A 155 -11.51 7.26 14.15
N LEU A 156 -12.16 7.30 12.99
CA LEU A 156 -13.56 7.65 12.81
C LEU A 156 -14.30 6.42 12.28
N TRP A 157 -15.15 5.80 13.08
CA TRP A 157 -16.00 4.67 12.64
C TRP A 157 -15.17 3.53 12.03
N VAL A 158 -14.39 2.84 12.86
CA VAL A 158 -13.58 1.69 12.44
C VAL A 158 -14.16 0.42 13.04
N ASP A 159 -14.57 -0.51 12.18
CA ASP A 159 -15.12 -1.81 12.57
C ASP A 159 -13.97 -2.82 12.68
N SER A 160 -13.77 -3.43 13.86
CA SER A 160 -12.70 -4.40 14.09
C SER A 160 -13.24 -5.69 14.69
N ALA A 161 -13.11 -6.80 13.94
CA ALA A 161 -13.65 -8.11 14.31
C ALA A 161 -12.83 -8.87 15.38
N GLN A 162 -11.61 -8.40 15.66
CA GLN A 162 -10.80 -8.85 16.79
C GLN A 162 -10.29 -7.61 17.51
N SER A 163 -10.30 -7.64 18.85
CA SER A 163 -9.91 -6.54 19.73
C SER A 163 -8.70 -5.81 19.16
N VAL A 164 -8.90 -4.60 18.60
CA VAL A 164 -7.78 -3.67 18.41
C VAL A 164 -7.21 -3.54 19.81
N PRO A 165 -5.99 -4.05 20.09
CA PRO A 165 -5.46 -3.95 21.43
C PRO A 165 -5.52 -2.48 21.79
N HIS A 166 -6.13 -2.18 22.94
CA HIS A 166 -6.24 -0.83 23.48
C HIS A 166 -5.03 -0.02 23.03
N ILE A 167 -5.30 1.02 22.23
CA ILE A 167 -4.33 1.91 21.60
C ILE A 167 -3.61 2.65 22.72
N HIS A 168 -2.67 1.97 23.38
CA HIS A 168 -1.76 2.53 24.35
C HIS A 168 -0.37 2.36 23.74
N CYS A 169 0.01 3.35 22.95
CA CYS A 169 1.41 3.67 22.80
C CYS A 169 1.97 3.99 24.20
N SER A 170 2.98 3.23 24.62
CA SER A 170 3.98 3.75 25.57
C SER A 170 4.95 4.62 24.79
#